data_AF-A0A7G8WBQ9-F1
#
_entry.id   AF-A0A7G8WBQ9-F1
#
_cell.length_a   1.000
_cell.length_b   1.000
_cell.length_c   1.000
_cell.angle_alpha   90.00
_cell.angle_beta   90.00
_cell.angle_gamma   90.00
#
_symmetry.space_group_name_H-M   'P 1'
#
loop_
_entity.id
_entity.type
_entity.pdbx_description
1 polymer ?
#
loop_
_entity_poly.entity_id
_entity_poly.type
_entity_poly.pdbx_seq_one_letter_code
_entity_poly.pdbx_strand_id
1 'polypeptide(L)'
;MNIKLIVVVFFLFLTSCNSNKITSIDFHYTKPGISSPSQTFCSSNLFVDLENIRFKKITDKTFLDKFEQRLIKLKESDEFSINSRIFALINYEDGNMDTLCIGEYRGICFNGNILSDNEDFHNLIMDELDFYDKKLYDELL
;
A
#
# COMPACT_ATOMS: atom_id res chain seq x y z
N MET A 1 -2.98 -2.67 50.92
CA MET A 1 -2.82 -3.09 49.51
C MET A 1 -1.93 -2.07 48.83
N ASN A 2 -0.73 -2.49 48.42
CA ASN A 2 0.43 -1.62 48.24
C ASN A 2 0.34 -0.72 46.99
N ILE A 3 0.43 0.60 47.17
CA ILE A 3 0.52 1.63 46.12
C ILE A 3 1.59 1.30 45.05
N LYS A 4 2.66 0.57 45.45
CA LYS A 4 3.71 0.09 44.55
C LYS A 4 3.21 -0.83 43.43
N LEU A 5 2.12 -1.58 43.63
CA LEU A 5 1.58 -2.50 42.62
C LEU A 5 0.86 -1.77 41.47
N ILE A 6 0.22 -0.63 41.77
CA ILE A 6 -0.55 0.15 40.78
C ILE A 6 0.40 0.87 39.81
N VAL A 7 1.56 1.33 40.29
CA VAL A 7 2.56 2.01 39.44
C VAL A 7 3.16 1.08 38.39
N VAL A 8 3.39 -0.21 38.74
CA VAL A 8 3.95 -1.20 37.80
C VAL A 8 2.98 -1.53 36.67
N VAL A 9 1.68 -1.60 36.96
CA VAL A 9 0.64 -1.85 35.94
C VAL A 9 0.51 -0.65 34.99
N PHE A 10 0.60 0.59 35.49
CA PHE A 10 0.52 1.78 34.64
C PHE A 10 1.75 1.96 33.73
N PHE A 11 2.93 1.51 34.17
CA PHE A 11 4.15 1.58 33.36
C PHE A 11 4.15 0.58 32.19
N LEU A 12 3.47 -0.57 32.34
CA LEU A 12 3.36 -1.59 31.29
C LEU A 12 2.48 -1.16 30.10
N PHE A 13 1.58 -0.18 30.28
CA PHE A 13 0.76 0.35 29.19
C PHE A 13 1.50 1.34 28.28
N LEU A 14 2.64 1.88 28.71
CA LEU A 14 3.38 2.88 27.92
C LEU A 14 4.36 2.28 26.92
N THR A 15 4.63 0.98 26.99
CA THR A 15 5.64 0.31 26.13
C THR A 15 5.05 -0.37 24.90
N SER A 16 3.75 -0.21 24.61
CA SER A 16 3.13 -0.82 23.43
C SER A 16 2.86 0.20 22.33
N CYS A 17 3.92 0.85 21.83
CA CYS A 17 3.92 1.50 20.52
C CYS A 17 5.16 1.01 19.75
N ASN A 18 5.13 -0.26 19.36
CA ASN A 18 6.03 -0.77 18.31
C ASN A 18 5.25 -0.71 16.99
N SER A 19 4.86 0.49 16.54
CA SER A 19 4.54 0.68 15.13
C SER A 19 5.87 0.70 14.41
N ASN A 20 6.24 -0.46 13.90
CA ASN A 20 7.44 -0.64 13.15
C ASN A 20 7.36 0.27 11.91
N LYS A 21 8.32 1.18 11.75
CA LYS A 21 8.19 2.34 10.87
C LYS A 21 8.43 1.96 9.41
N ILE A 22 7.61 2.48 8.48
CA ILE A 22 7.85 2.34 7.04
C ILE A 22 9.11 3.11 6.65
N THR A 23 10.05 2.44 5.99
CA THR A 23 11.30 3.02 5.48
C THR A 23 11.24 3.36 4.01
N SER A 24 10.54 2.53 3.22
CA SER A 24 10.37 2.75 1.80
C SER A 24 9.20 1.95 1.24
N ILE A 25 8.66 2.41 0.12
CA ILE A 25 7.65 1.66 -0.63
C ILE A 25 8.13 1.52 -2.07
N ASP A 26 8.17 0.27 -2.53
CA ASP A 26 8.57 -0.09 -3.89
C ASP A 26 7.31 -0.34 -4.72
N PHE A 27 6.94 0.60 -5.58
CA PHE A 27 5.78 0.51 -6.47
C PHE A 27 6.15 -0.05 -7.83
N HIS A 28 5.41 -1.07 -8.26
CA HIS A 28 5.41 -1.65 -9.59
C HIS A 28 4.03 -1.44 -10.21
N TYR A 29 3.96 -0.82 -11.38
CA TYR A 29 2.67 -0.37 -11.91
C TYR A 29 2.64 -0.29 -13.42
N THR A 30 1.45 -0.50 -13.97
CA THR A 30 1.20 -0.56 -15.41
C THR A 30 0.60 0.73 -15.94
N LYS A 31 0.41 0.81 -17.26
CA LYS A 31 -0.31 1.92 -17.90
C LYS A 31 -1.82 1.88 -17.64
N PRO A 32 -2.53 3.02 -17.70
CA PRO A 32 -3.96 3.09 -17.46
C PRO A 32 -4.66 2.50 -18.71
N GLY A 33 -5.91 2.10 -18.57
CA GLY A 33 -6.71 1.64 -19.70
C GLY A 33 -6.60 0.14 -19.99
N ILE A 34 -6.75 -0.24 -21.28
CA ILE A 34 -7.52 -1.41 -21.72
C ILE A 34 -7.31 -2.64 -20.83
N SER A 35 -8.38 -2.98 -20.12
CA SER A 35 -8.58 -4.13 -19.26
C SER A 35 -7.76 -5.35 -19.69
N SER A 36 -6.89 -5.83 -18.79
CA SER A 36 -6.49 -7.25 -18.87
C SER A 36 -7.76 -8.09 -18.71
N PRO A 37 -8.01 -9.11 -19.54
CA PRO A 37 -9.16 -9.99 -19.38
C PRO A 37 -9.10 -10.84 -18.10
N SER A 38 -8.00 -10.83 -17.35
CA SER A 38 -7.88 -11.54 -16.08
C SER A 38 -8.31 -10.68 -14.90
N GLN A 39 -9.29 -11.17 -14.13
CA GLN A 39 -9.51 -10.71 -12.75
C GLN A 39 -8.20 -10.93 -11.99
N THR A 40 -7.54 -9.83 -11.67
CA THR A 40 -6.14 -9.91 -11.28
C THR A 40 -6.04 -9.93 -9.77
N PHE A 41 -6.03 -11.15 -9.22
CA PHE A 41 -5.76 -11.37 -7.80
C PHE A 41 -4.45 -10.70 -7.41
N CYS A 42 -4.44 -10.05 -6.24
CA CYS A 42 -3.24 -9.43 -5.70
C CYS A 42 -2.15 -10.50 -5.53
N SER A 43 -1.19 -10.51 -6.46
CA SER A 43 -0.11 -11.49 -6.48
C SER A 43 1.13 -10.84 -7.06
N SER A 44 2.28 -11.08 -6.44
CA SER A 44 3.59 -10.65 -6.95
C SER A 44 3.88 -11.19 -8.35
N ASN A 45 3.35 -12.37 -8.68
CA ASN A 45 3.48 -12.99 -10.01
C ASN A 45 2.82 -12.16 -11.12
N LEU A 46 1.96 -11.20 -10.78
CA LEU A 46 1.33 -10.31 -11.75
C LEU A 46 2.35 -9.41 -12.46
N PHE A 47 3.45 -9.07 -11.80
CA PHE A 47 4.44 -8.11 -12.31
C PHE A 47 5.71 -8.79 -12.83
N VAL A 48 5.70 -10.11 -12.99
CA VAL A 48 6.87 -10.88 -13.45
C VAL A 48 6.97 -10.91 -14.98
N ASP A 49 5.88 -10.61 -15.71
CA ASP A 49 5.81 -10.89 -17.16
C ASP A 49 4.99 -9.87 -17.98
N LEU A 50 4.77 -8.65 -17.45
CA LEU A 50 4.09 -7.61 -18.22
C LEU A 50 5.12 -6.72 -18.93
N GLU A 51 5.04 -6.68 -20.26
CA GLU A 51 5.67 -5.63 -21.05
C GLU A 51 5.15 -4.27 -20.55
N ASN A 52 6.07 -3.32 -20.26
CA ASN A 52 5.78 -1.95 -19.77
C ASN A 52 5.43 -1.80 -18.28
N ILE A 53 6.04 -2.60 -17.39
CA ILE A 53 5.99 -2.31 -15.95
C ILE A 53 6.90 -1.14 -15.62
N ARG A 54 6.36 -0.14 -14.94
CA ARG A 54 7.11 0.96 -14.34
C ARG A 54 7.43 0.66 -12.89
N PHE A 55 8.51 1.24 -12.43
CA PHE A 55 9.00 1.12 -11.06
C PHE A 55 9.20 2.50 -10.44
N LYS A 56 8.72 2.71 -9.22
CA LYS A 56 9.02 3.90 -8.41
C LYS A 56 9.25 3.47 -6.97
N LYS A 57 10.45 3.75 -6.44
CA LYS A 57 10.76 3.62 -5.01
C LYS A 57 10.55 4.96 -4.32
N ILE A 58 9.81 4.94 -3.23
CA ILE A 58 9.50 6.14 -2.44
C ILE A 58 10.14 6.03 -1.07
N THR A 59 10.93 7.02 -0.71
CA THR A 59 11.59 7.17 0.60
C THR A 59 11.27 8.51 1.27
N ASP A 60 10.43 9.34 0.63
CA ASP A 60 10.05 10.64 1.17
C ASP A 60 9.21 10.47 2.45
N LYS A 61 9.72 10.99 3.56
CA LYS A 61 9.09 10.81 4.87
C LYS A 61 7.69 11.44 4.95
N THR A 62 7.47 12.56 4.27
CA THR A 62 6.17 13.24 4.30
C THR A 62 5.10 12.40 3.63
N PHE A 63 5.44 11.78 2.49
CA PHE A 63 4.58 10.82 1.83
C PHE A 63 4.35 9.58 2.69
N LEU A 64 5.42 8.96 3.21
CA LEU A 64 5.33 7.74 4.01
C LEU A 64 4.45 7.92 5.26
N ASP A 65 4.59 9.04 5.98
CA ASP A 65 3.77 9.34 7.15
C ASP A 65 2.28 9.51 6.77
N LYS A 66 1.99 10.19 5.65
CA LYS A 66 0.61 10.33 5.14
C LYS A 66 0.02 9.00 4.69
N PHE A 67 0.84 8.18 4.04
CA PHE A 67 0.48 6.85 3.58
C PHE A 67 0.09 5.96 4.75
N GLU A 68 0.95 5.86 5.77
CA GLU A 68 0.71 5.07 6.97
C GLU A 68 -0.59 5.51 7.68
N GLN A 69 -0.75 6.82 7.90
CA GLN A 69 -1.94 7.38 8.55
C GLN A 69 -3.26 7.08 7.82
N ARG A 70 -3.22 6.92 6.49
CA ARG A 70 -4.42 6.58 5.69
C ARG A 70 -4.61 5.07 5.60
N LEU A 71 -3.53 4.30 5.48
CA LEU A 71 -3.55 2.84 5.42
C LEU A 71 -4.24 2.25 6.66
N ILE A 72 -3.89 2.71 7.87
CA ILE A 72 -4.48 2.20 9.13
C ILE A 72 -5.98 2.49 9.28
N LYS A 73 -6.54 3.39 8.47
CA LYS A 73 -7.96 3.76 8.51
C LYS A 73 -8.81 2.95 7.53
N LEU A 74 -8.18 2.17 6.67
CA LEU A 74 -8.90 1.30 5.74
C LEU A 74 -9.65 0.23 6.51
N LYS A 75 -10.80 -0.15 5.97
CA LYS A 75 -11.68 -1.17 6.53
C LYS A 75 -11.70 -2.37 5.62
N GLU A 76 -12.01 -3.54 6.15
CA GLU A 76 -12.26 -4.72 5.33
C GLU A 76 -13.43 -4.47 4.37
N SER A 77 -13.44 -5.18 3.25
CA SER A 77 -14.51 -5.18 2.27
C SER A 77 -15.11 -6.58 2.14
N ASP A 78 -16.39 -6.64 1.79
CA ASP A 78 -17.06 -7.88 1.40
C ASP A 78 -16.81 -8.25 -0.08
N GLU A 79 -16.04 -7.45 -0.82
CA GLU A 79 -15.65 -7.75 -2.20
C GLU A 79 -14.73 -9.00 -2.28
N PHE A 80 -14.87 -9.76 -3.37
CA PHE A 80 -14.15 -11.05 -3.54
C PHE A 80 -12.89 -10.95 -4.41
N SER A 81 -12.74 -9.88 -5.20
CA SER A 81 -11.57 -9.68 -6.06
C SER A 81 -11.37 -8.21 -6.40
N ILE A 82 -10.14 -7.86 -6.76
CA ILE A 82 -9.79 -6.54 -7.29
C ILE A 82 -9.15 -6.68 -8.67
N ASN A 83 -9.14 -5.62 -9.47
CA ASN A 83 -8.41 -5.55 -10.73
C ASN A 83 -7.13 -4.74 -10.53
N SER A 84 -6.10 -5.36 -9.98
CA SER A 84 -4.86 -4.67 -9.58
C SER A 84 -4.08 -4.13 -10.78
N ARG A 85 -3.65 -2.87 -10.70
CA ARG A 85 -2.76 -2.20 -11.67
C ARG A 85 -1.45 -1.73 -11.05
N ILE A 86 -1.42 -1.63 -9.72
CA ILE A 86 -0.29 -1.20 -8.91
C ILE A 86 -0.06 -2.29 -7.86
N PHE A 87 1.18 -2.72 -7.72
CA PHE A 87 1.66 -3.53 -6.61
C PHE A 87 2.74 -2.78 -5.87
N ALA A 88 2.69 -2.81 -4.55
CA ALA A 88 3.65 -2.16 -3.69
C ALA A 88 4.20 -3.14 -2.66
N LEU A 89 5.51 -3.08 -2.46
CA LEU A 89 6.19 -3.70 -1.31
C LEU A 89 6.48 -2.59 -0.29
N ILE A 90 5.87 -2.70 0.89
CA ILE A 90 6.03 -1.75 1.98
C ILE A 90 7.12 -2.30 2.90
N ASN A 91 8.28 -1.65 2.91
CA ASN A 91 9.45 -2.09 3.66
C ASN A 91 9.50 -1.39 5.02
N TYR A 92 9.71 -2.14 6.09
CA TYR A 92 9.81 -1.61 7.44
C TYR A 92 11.23 -1.64 8.01
N GLU A 93 11.48 -0.87 9.08
CA GLU A 93 12.82 -0.78 9.71
C GLU A 93 13.33 -2.13 10.26
N ASP A 94 12.46 -2.98 10.80
CA ASP A 94 12.85 -4.30 11.30
C ASP A 94 13.10 -5.36 10.20
N GLY A 95 12.96 -4.98 8.93
CA GLY A 95 13.14 -5.86 7.77
C GLY A 95 11.90 -6.64 7.36
N ASN A 96 10.77 -6.50 8.04
CA ASN A 96 9.47 -7.02 7.58
C ASN A 96 9.00 -6.28 6.33
N MET A 97 8.09 -6.93 5.61
CA MET A 97 7.53 -6.40 4.36
C MET A 97 6.05 -6.76 4.26
N ASP A 98 5.24 -5.75 3.91
CA ASP A 98 3.85 -5.95 3.53
C ASP A 98 3.67 -5.81 2.03
N THR A 99 2.58 -6.38 1.53
CA THR A 99 2.16 -6.28 0.13
C THR A 99 0.88 -5.48 0.01
N LEU A 100 0.81 -4.63 -0.99
CA LEU A 100 -0.37 -3.83 -1.30
C LEU A 100 -0.64 -3.89 -2.80
N CYS A 101 -1.90 -4.10 -3.16
CA CYS A 101 -2.38 -4.00 -4.53
C CYS A 101 -3.48 -2.96 -4.62
N ILE A 102 -3.45 -2.17 -5.69
CA ILE A 102 -4.44 -1.12 -5.96
C ILE A 102 -4.88 -1.22 -7.41
N GLY A 103 -6.19 -1.22 -7.64
CA GLY A 103 -6.76 -1.12 -8.98
C GLY A 103 -6.82 0.32 -9.48
N GLU A 104 -6.99 0.51 -10.79
CA GLU A 104 -7.00 1.84 -11.43
C GLU A 104 -8.15 2.75 -10.96
N TYR A 105 -9.34 2.17 -10.75
CA TYR A 105 -10.52 2.94 -10.34
C TYR A 105 -10.97 2.62 -8.92
N ARG A 106 -10.74 1.38 -8.49
CA ARG A 106 -11.18 0.80 -7.22
C ARG A 106 -10.46 -0.50 -6.93
N GLY A 107 -10.60 -0.98 -5.70
CA GLY A 107 -10.04 -2.21 -5.19
C GLY A 107 -8.71 -1.93 -4.51
N ILE A 108 -8.66 -2.21 -3.22
CA ILE A 108 -7.45 -2.20 -2.41
C ILE A 108 -7.31 -3.59 -1.81
N CYS A 109 -6.12 -4.18 -1.89
CA CYS A 109 -5.83 -5.46 -1.23
C CYS A 109 -4.50 -5.34 -0.48
N PHE A 110 -4.54 -5.55 0.83
CA PHE A 110 -3.39 -5.42 1.72
C PHE A 110 -3.12 -6.76 2.39
N ASN A 111 -1.93 -7.32 2.17
CA ASN A 111 -1.54 -8.65 2.63
C ASN A 111 -2.57 -9.74 2.30
N GLY A 112 -3.16 -9.67 1.10
CA GLY A 112 -4.19 -10.61 0.64
C GLY A 112 -5.61 -10.32 1.13
N ASN A 113 -5.81 -9.38 2.06
CA ASN A 113 -7.13 -8.99 2.53
C ASN A 113 -7.69 -7.86 1.68
N ILE A 114 -8.92 -8.01 1.18
CA ILE A 114 -9.57 -6.97 0.37
C ILE A 114 -10.15 -5.91 1.31
N LEU A 115 -9.82 -4.66 1.01
CA LEU A 115 -10.20 -3.50 1.80
C LEU A 115 -11.22 -2.67 1.02
N SER A 116 -12.08 -1.99 1.76
CA SER A 116 -13.09 -1.09 1.21
C SER A 116 -12.41 0.04 0.49
N ASP A 117 -12.99 0.44 -0.65
CA ASP A 117 -12.51 1.59 -1.40
C ASP A 117 -12.42 2.84 -0.52
N ASN A 118 -11.32 3.56 -0.68
CA ASN A 118 -11.08 4.81 -0.01
C ASN A 118 -10.42 5.77 -0.99
N GLU A 119 -11.20 6.74 -1.46
CA GLU A 119 -10.77 7.71 -2.48
C GLU A 119 -9.55 8.51 -2.03
N ASP A 120 -9.49 8.94 -0.76
CA ASP A 120 -8.36 9.68 -0.22
C ASP A 120 -7.05 8.87 -0.24
N PHE A 121 -7.11 7.58 0.11
CA PHE A 121 -5.94 6.70 0.07
C PHE A 121 -5.54 6.37 -1.37
N HIS A 122 -6.53 6.10 -2.23
CA HIS A 122 -6.30 5.82 -3.63
C HIS A 122 -5.63 7.00 -4.34
N ASN A 123 -6.20 8.20 -4.21
CA ASN A 123 -5.68 9.41 -4.85
C ASN A 123 -4.29 9.79 -4.34
N LEU A 124 -3.97 9.56 -3.05
CA LEU A 124 -2.62 9.75 -2.52
C LEU A 124 -1.57 9.04 -3.39
N ILE A 125 -1.88 7.80 -3.77
CA ILE A 125 -0.94 6.93 -4.48
C ILE A 125 -0.94 7.25 -5.96
N MET A 126 -2.12 7.47 -6.56
CA MET A 126 -2.22 7.84 -7.97
C MET A 126 -1.50 9.15 -8.28
N ASP A 127 -1.67 10.16 -7.42
CA ASP A 127 -1.01 11.46 -7.56
C ASP A 127 0.51 11.32 -7.40
N GLU A 128 0.96 10.57 -6.39
CA GLU A 128 2.39 10.35 -6.17
C GLU A 128 3.03 9.56 -7.31
N LEU A 129 2.33 8.64 -7.95
CA LEU A 129 2.86 7.88 -9.08
C LEU A 129 2.77 8.63 -10.42
N ASP A 130 2.18 9.83 -10.45
CA ASP A 130 1.79 10.52 -11.68
C ASP A 130 1.04 9.55 -12.62
N PHE A 131 0.15 8.72 -12.06
CA PHE A 131 -0.32 7.50 -12.72
C PHE A 131 -0.99 7.78 -14.07
N TYR A 132 -1.69 8.91 -14.21
CA TYR A 132 -2.38 9.28 -15.46
C TYR A 132 -1.57 10.20 -16.39
N ASP A 133 -0.30 10.50 -16.10
CA ASP A 133 0.51 11.36 -16.98
C ASP A 133 0.82 10.65 -18.31
N LYS A 134 0.21 11.18 -19.37
CA LYS A 134 0.30 10.67 -20.75
C LYS A 134 1.73 10.73 -21.30
N LYS A 135 2.51 11.76 -20.94
CA LYS A 135 3.90 11.90 -21.42
C LYS A 135 4.77 10.75 -20.95
N LEU A 136 4.51 10.26 -19.74
CA LEU A 136 5.23 9.15 -19.13
C LEU A 136 5.01 7.81 -19.85
N TYR A 137 4.02 7.73 -20.74
CA TYR A 137 3.72 6.54 -21.55
C TYR A 137 4.20 6.63 -22.99
N ASP A 138 4.31 7.84 -23.52
CA ASP A 138 4.81 8.06 -24.88
C ASP A 138 6.34 7.87 -24.97
N GLU A 139 7.07 7.94 -23.84
CA GLU A 139 8.53 7.72 -23.76
C GLU A 139 8.96 6.23 -23.76
N LEU A 140 8.01 5.29 -23.63
CA LEU A 140 8.26 3.85 -23.58
C LEU A 140 7.93 3.12 -24.91
N LEU A 141 7.53 3.86 -25.95
CA LEU A 141 7.24 3.38 -27.31
C LEU A 141 8.35 3.77 -28.30
#